data_AF-A0A178WHY2-F1
#
_entry.id   AF-A0A178WHY2-F1
#
_cell.length_a   1.000
_cell.length_b   1.000
_cell.length_c   1.000
_cell.angle_alpha   90.00
_cell.angle_beta   90.00
_cell.angle_gamma   90.00
#
_symmetry.space_group_name_H-M   'P 1'
#
loop_
_entity.id
_entity.type
_entity.pdbx_description
1 polymer ?
#
loop_
_entity_poly.entity_id
_entity_poly.type
_entity_poly.pdbx_seq_one_letter_code
_entity_poly.pdbx_strand_id
1 'polypeptide(L)'
;MRKSLLKYIKVKECAAEAEFLDPGPSFILPNVACSNCDAYRDLDICRDPALLTEKEWSCADTQCGKIYDREQMESSLLEMVRQRERMYHMQDVVCIRCNQVKAAHLTEQCECSGSFRCKESGSEFSKRMEIFMDIAKRQKFRLLEEYISWIIYGPSY
;
A
#
# COMPACT_ATOMS: atom_id res chain seq x y z
N MET A 1 11.77 -6.37 -25.62
CA MET A 1 12.66 -5.40 -24.95
C MET A 1 13.69 -6.03 -24.01
N ARG A 2 13.41 -7.13 -23.29
CA ARG A 2 14.35 -7.78 -22.34
C ARG A 2 15.68 -8.26 -22.94
N LYS A 3 15.67 -8.86 -24.15
CA LYS A 3 16.87 -9.39 -24.83
C LYS A 3 17.92 -8.32 -25.17
N SER A 4 17.48 -7.14 -25.59
CA SER A 4 18.38 -6.04 -25.97
C SER A 4 19.12 -5.49 -24.75
N LEU A 5 18.43 -5.35 -23.61
CA LEU A 5 19.00 -4.84 -22.36
C LEU A 5 20.04 -5.79 -21.76
N LEU A 6 19.76 -7.10 -21.72
CA LEU A 6 20.71 -8.11 -21.21
C LEU A 6 22.03 -8.13 -22.01
N LYS A 7 21.96 -7.90 -23.33
CA LYS A 7 23.17 -7.73 -24.16
C LYS A 7 24.01 -6.53 -23.77
N TYR A 8 23.40 -5.40 -23.38
CA TYR A 8 24.14 -4.20 -22.95
C TYR A 8 24.85 -4.39 -21.62
N ILE A 9 24.24 -5.12 -20.67
CA ILE A 9 24.85 -5.43 -19.38
C ILE A 9 25.69 -6.72 -19.37
N LYS A 10 25.94 -7.31 -20.56
CA LYS A 10 26.73 -8.55 -20.76
C LYS A 10 26.26 -9.76 -19.95
N VAL A 11 24.95 -9.83 -19.64
CA VAL A 11 24.36 -10.98 -18.94
C VAL A 11 23.74 -11.93 -19.97
N LYS A 12 24.04 -13.24 -19.87
CA LYS A 12 23.48 -14.26 -20.77
C LYS A 12 21.99 -14.47 -20.46
N GLU A 13 21.17 -14.74 -21.48
CA GLU A 13 19.71 -14.87 -21.35
C GLU A 13 19.25 -15.98 -20.38
N CYS A 14 20.10 -16.98 -20.11
CA CYS A 14 19.83 -18.10 -19.20
C CYS A 14 20.79 -18.12 -17.98
N ALA A 15 21.47 -17.02 -17.68
CA ALA A 15 22.22 -16.92 -16.43
C ALA A 15 21.24 -16.84 -15.25
N ALA A 16 21.63 -17.34 -14.08
CA ALA A 16 20.82 -17.22 -12.87
C ALA A 16 20.54 -15.73 -12.55
N GLU A 17 21.48 -14.82 -12.81
CA GLU A 17 21.26 -13.37 -12.63
C GLU A 17 20.36 -12.74 -13.70
N ALA A 18 19.99 -13.48 -14.76
CA ALA A 18 19.05 -13.04 -15.80
C ALA A 18 17.61 -13.42 -15.49
N GLU A 19 17.38 -14.23 -14.45
CA GLU A 19 16.05 -14.61 -14.00
C GLU A 19 15.33 -13.38 -13.45
N PHE A 20 14.12 -13.13 -13.95
CA PHE A 20 13.34 -11.98 -13.50
C PHE A 20 12.58 -12.41 -12.27
N LEU A 21 13.07 -12.01 -11.11
CA LEU A 21 12.36 -12.12 -9.85
C LEU A 21 11.44 -10.90 -9.76
N ASP A 22 10.12 -11.14 -9.74
CA ASP A 22 9.17 -10.07 -9.40
C ASP A 22 9.46 -9.63 -7.96
N PRO A 23 9.86 -8.35 -7.72
CA PRO A 23 10.22 -7.88 -6.39
C PRO A 23 9.02 -7.80 -5.41
N GLY A 24 7.85 -8.33 -5.78
CA GLY A 24 6.64 -8.32 -4.96
C GLY A 24 5.87 -7.01 -5.10
N PRO A 25 4.81 -6.77 -4.31
CA PRO A 25 4.03 -5.53 -4.38
C PRO A 25 4.90 -4.31 -4.06
N SER A 26 4.72 -3.20 -4.77
CA SER A 26 5.32 -1.90 -4.42
C SER A 26 4.40 -1.17 -3.46
N PHE A 27 4.96 -0.57 -2.40
CA PHE A 27 4.21 0.30 -1.51
C PHE A 27 5.03 1.54 -1.19
N ILE A 28 4.58 2.69 -1.71
CA ILE A 28 5.29 3.95 -1.58
C ILE A 28 4.70 4.76 -0.42
N LEU A 29 5.55 5.09 0.56
CA LEU A 29 5.31 6.15 1.52
C LEU A 29 5.83 7.47 0.92
N PRO A 30 4.95 8.38 0.49
CA PRO A 30 5.37 9.56 -0.23
C PRO A 30 5.90 10.65 0.71
N ASN A 31 6.74 11.52 0.16
CA ASN A 31 7.18 12.78 0.79
C ASN A 31 7.78 12.63 2.20
N VAL A 32 8.59 11.60 2.44
CA VAL A 32 9.30 11.43 3.71
C VAL A 32 10.36 12.52 3.85
N ALA A 33 10.21 13.37 4.84
CA ALA A 33 11.07 14.53 5.09
C ALA A 33 12.21 14.17 6.06
N CYS A 34 13.44 14.53 5.72
CA CYS A 34 14.56 14.44 6.66
C CYS A 34 14.59 15.66 7.57
N SER A 35 14.45 15.46 8.88
CA SER A 35 14.47 16.52 9.90
C SER A 35 15.87 17.12 10.17
N ASN A 36 16.82 17.03 9.24
CA ASN A 36 18.16 17.59 9.38
C ASN A 36 18.66 18.30 8.12
N CYS A 37 18.41 17.74 6.93
CA CYS A 37 18.80 18.36 5.67
C CYS A 37 17.61 18.88 4.85
N ASP A 38 16.38 18.76 5.36
CA ASP A 38 15.12 19.15 4.70
C ASP A 38 14.92 18.50 3.32
N ALA A 39 15.64 17.42 3.03
CA ALA A 39 15.43 16.62 1.84
C ALA A 39 14.13 15.82 1.96
N TYR A 40 13.41 15.68 0.85
CA TYR A 40 12.20 14.86 0.75
C TYR A 40 12.44 13.70 -0.21
N ARG A 41 11.91 12.52 0.12
CA ARG A 41 11.98 11.35 -0.73
C ARG A 41 10.76 10.45 -0.53
N ASP A 42 10.33 9.82 -1.62
CA ASP A 42 9.40 8.71 -1.58
C ASP A 42 10.13 7.41 -1.19
N LEU A 43 9.60 6.66 -0.23
CA LEU A 43 10.16 5.40 0.25
C LEU A 43 9.30 4.22 -0.22
N ASP A 44 9.85 3.32 -1.04
CA ASP A 44 9.17 2.06 -1.35
C ASP A 44 9.47 1.02 -0.27
N ILE A 45 8.58 0.92 0.72
CA ILE A 45 8.76 0.11 1.93
C ILE A 45 8.86 -1.38 1.61
N CYS A 46 8.30 -1.81 0.48
CA CYS A 46 8.28 -3.23 0.10
C CYS A 46 9.47 -3.62 -0.79
N ARG A 47 10.08 -2.68 -1.51
CA ARG A 47 11.10 -2.99 -2.53
C ARG A 47 12.46 -2.34 -2.32
N ASP A 48 12.56 -1.29 -1.49
CA ASP A 48 13.82 -0.61 -1.25
C ASP A 48 14.76 -1.52 -0.42
N PRO A 49 15.88 -1.99 -0.99
CA PRO A 49 16.78 -2.92 -0.30
C PRO A 49 17.27 -2.37 1.02
N ALA A 50 17.57 -1.07 1.10
CA ALA A 50 18.04 -0.44 2.33
C ALA A 50 16.97 -0.54 3.43
N LEU A 51 15.68 -0.41 3.10
CA LEU A 51 14.60 -0.50 4.07
C LEU A 51 14.29 -1.95 4.50
N LEU A 52 14.62 -2.92 3.65
CA LEU A 52 14.41 -4.35 3.89
C LEU A 52 15.55 -4.99 4.67
N THR A 53 16.80 -4.58 4.44
CA THR A 53 17.98 -5.16 5.10
C THR A 53 18.43 -4.40 6.32
N GLU A 54 18.27 -3.08 6.35
CA GLU A 54 18.70 -2.27 7.48
C GLU A 54 17.66 -2.32 8.61
N LYS A 55 18.15 -2.34 9.85
CA LYS A 55 17.28 -2.19 11.03
C LYS A 55 16.74 -0.77 11.17
N GLU A 56 17.47 0.21 10.64
CA GLU A 56 17.22 1.63 10.81
C GLU A 56 17.20 2.31 9.45
N TRP A 57 16.09 2.98 9.12
CA TRP A 57 15.93 3.67 7.85
C TRP A 57 16.54 5.05 7.95
N SER A 58 17.39 5.43 6.99
CA SER A 58 18.12 6.69 7.04
C SER A 58 17.95 7.52 5.77
N CYS A 59 18.29 8.81 5.89
CA CYS A 59 18.31 9.73 4.76
C CYS A 59 19.25 9.21 3.67
N ALA A 60 18.78 9.27 2.42
CA ALA A 60 19.56 8.83 1.26
C ALA A 60 20.77 9.73 0.97
N ASP A 61 20.79 10.95 1.52
CA ASP A 61 21.96 11.81 1.43
C ASP A 61 23.09 11.27 2.32
N THR A 62 24.15 10.82 1.66
CA THR A 62 25.37 10.29 2.28
C THR A 62 26.05 11.27 3.23
N GLN A 63 25.86 12.57 3.08
CA GLN A 63 26.41 13.59 3.99
C GLN A 63 25.54 13.80 5.23
N CYS A 64 24.26 13.42 5.16
CA CYS A 64 23.32 13.55 6.26
C CYS A 64 23.26 12.26 7.10
N GLY A 65 22.89 11.13 6.47
CA GLY A 65 22.79 9.83 7.13
C GLY A 65 21.81 9.75 8.32
N LYS A 66 21.01 10.81 8.57
CA LYS A 66 20.10 10.85 9.72
C LYS A 66 19.06 9.75 9.62
N ILE A 67 18.89 9.02 10.71
CA ILE A 67 17.86 7.99 10.85
C ILE A 67 16.49 8.66 10.93
N TYR A 68 15.53 8.16 10.15
CA TYR A 68 14.15 8.62 10.19
C TYR A 68 13.46 8.22 11.49
N ASP A 69 12.58 9.09 11.96
CA ASP A 69 11.77 8.83 13.13
C ASP A 69 10.72 7.75 12.81
N ARG A 70 10.84 6.59 13.46
CA ARG A 70 9.95 5.46 13.27
C ARG A 70 8.50 5.78 13.65
N GLU A 71 8.28 6.58 14.69
CA GLU A 71 6.93 6.93 15.14
C GLU A 71 6.26 7.87 14.12
N GLN A 72 7.01 8.80 13.54
CA GLN A 72 6.52 9.67 12.47
C GLN A 72 6.17 8.87 11.20
N MET A 73 6.99 7.88 10.85
CA MET A 73 6.73 7.00 9.71
C MET A 73 5.50 6.13 9.95
N GLU A 74 5.37 5.52 11.13
CA GLU A 74 4.20 4.76 11.52
C GLU A 74 2.93 5.62 11.47
N SER A 75 3.00 6.84 11.98
CA SER A 75 1.89 7.81 11.95
C SER A 75 1.46 8.15 10.51
N SER A 76 2.43 8.30 9.60
CA SER A 76 2.16 8.58 8.19
C SER A 76 1.48 7.40 7.49
N LEU A 77 1.94 6.17 7.77
CA LEU A 77 1.30 4.95 7.28
C LEU A 77 -0.11 4.79 7.83
N LEU A 78 -0.31 5.09 9.11
CA LEU A 78 -1.61 5.04 9.76
C LEU A 78 -2.60 6.00 9.09
N GLU A 79 -2.17 7.20 8.71
CA GLU A 79 -3.04 8.15 8.00
C GLU A 79 -3.40 7.65 6.59
N MET A 80 -2.48 6.99 5.89
CA MET A 80 -2.79 6.36 4.60
C MET A 80 -3.83 5.24 4.76
N VAL A 81 -3.71 4.42 5.80
CA VAL A 81 -4.67 3.36 6.13
C VAL A 81 -6.05 3.95 6.44
N ARG A 82 -6.11 5.00 7.27
CA ARG A 82 -7.35 5.73 7.57
C ARG A 82 -7.98 6.33 6.32
N GLN A 83 -7.19 6.96 5.47
CA GLN A 83 -7.69 7.50 4.21
C GLN A 83 -8.28 6.40 3.33
N ARG A 84 -7.62 5.24 3.26
CA ARG A 84 -8.08 4.10 2.47
C ARG A 84 -9.38 3.51 2.99
N GLU A 85 -9.52 3.38 4.29
CA GLU A 85 -10.75 2.98 4.98
C GLU A 85 -11.89 3.97 4.70
N ARG A 86 -11.63 5.28 4.86
CA ARG A 86 -12.61 6.33 4.53
C ARG A 86 -13.10 6.22 3.10
N MET A 87 -12.20 5.99 2.14
CA MET A 87 -12.56 5.80 0.72
C MET A 87 -13.44 4.57 0.50
N TYR A 88 -13.21 3.47 1.24
CA TYR A 88 -14.07 2.29 1.17
C TYR A 88 -15.48 2.57 1.70
N HIS A 89 -15.63 3.33 2.78
CA HIS A 89 -16.95 3.69 3.31
C HIS A 89 -17.69 4.73 2.46
N MET A 90 -16.98 5.64 1.81
CA MET A 90 -17.55 6.69 0.95
C MET A 90 -17.69 6.27 -0.52
N GLN A 91 -17.43 5.00 -0.84
CA GLN A 91 -17.50 4.51 -2.22
C GLN A 91 -18.93 4.56 -2.79
N ASP A 92 -19.02 4.57 -4.11
CA ASP A 92 -20.29 4.38 -4.81
C ASP A 92 -20.86 2.97 -4.62
N VAL A 93 -22.18 2.88 -4.66
CA VAL A 93 -22.89 1.61 -4.83
C VAL A 93 -23.49 1.54 -6.22
N VAL A 94 -23.37 0.38 -6.86
CA VAL A 94 -23.73 0.16 -8.26
C VAL A 94 -24.77 -0.95 -8.40
N CYS A 95 -25.65 -0.83 -9.40
CA CYS A 95 -26.63 -1.86 -9.68
C CYS A 95 -25.95 -3.13 -10.22
N ILE A 96 -26.36 -4.30 -9.72
CA ILE A 96 -25.80 -5.59 -10.17
C ILE A 96 -26.16 -5.87 -11.64
N ARG A 97 -27.32 -5.42 -12.12
CA ARG A 97 -27.81 -5.72 -13.48
C ARG A 97 -27.29 -4.74 -14.54
N CYS A 98 -27.48 -3.44 -14.33
CA CYS A 98 -27.16 -2.42 -15.33
C CYS A 98 -25.87 -1.64 -15.05
N ASN A 99 -25.21 -1.89 -13.91
CA ASN A 99 -23.97 -1.24 -13.48
C ASN A 99 -24.04 0.29 -13.33
N GLN A 100 -25.25 0.86 -13.29
CA GLN A 100 -25.46 2.28 -12.99
C GLN A 100 -25.23 2.57 -11.51
N VAL A 101 -24.68 3.75 -11.21
CA VAL A 101 -24.48 4.24 -9.84
C VAL A 101 -25.84 4.58 -9.22
N LYS A 102 -26.01 4.26 -7.94
CA LYS A 102 -27.22 4.60 -7.19
C LYS A 102 -27.33 6.12 -7.03
N ALA A 103 -28.31 6.72 -7.69
CA ALA A 103 -28.50 8.17 -7.69
C ALA A 103 -29.21 8.70 -6.43
N ALA A 104 -30.15 7.95 -5.86
CA ALA A 104 -30.97 8.38 -4.72
C ALA A 104 -30.64 7.57 -3.46
N HIS A 105 -30.50 8.24 -2.30
CA HIS A 105 -30.04 7.59 -1.06
C HIS A 105 -30.99 6.52 -0.51
N LEU A 106 -32.31 6.80 -0.53
CA LEU A 106 -33.32 5.97 0.13
C LEU A 106 -33.90 4.85 -0.75
N THR A 107 -33.55 4.77 -2.03
CA THR A 107 -34.13 3.76 -2.92
C THR A 107 -33.47 2.40 -2.71
N GLU A 108 -34.26 1.35 -2.49
CA GLU A 108 -33.72 -0.01 -2.28
C GLU A 108 -33.41 -0.74 -3.59
N GLN A 109 -34.07 -0.34 -4.69
CA GLN A 109 -33.95 -0.98 -6.00
C GLN A 109 -33.59 0.03 -7.09
N CYS A 110 -32.86 -0.42 -8.10
CA CYS A 110 -32.60 0.37 -9.30
C CYS A 110 -33.86 0.48 -10.16
N GLU A 111 -33.91 1.47 -11.05
CA GLU A 111 -34.98 1.63 -12.05
C GLU A 111 -35.16 0.38 -12.93
N CYS A 112 -34.09 -0.40 -13.15
CA CYS A 112 -34.15 -1.69 -13.85
C CYS A 112 -34.57 -2.88 -12.94
N SER A 113 -35.11 -2.59 -11.75
CA SER A 113 -35.49 -3.54 -10.70
C SER A 113 -34.33 -4.44 -10.21
N GLY A 114 -33.08 -3.99 -10.37
CA GLY A 114 -31.90 -4.68 -9.87
C GLY A 114 -31.54 -4.22 -8.46
N SER A 115 -30.96 -5.10 -7.65
CA SER A 115 -30.36 -4.73 -6.36
C SER A 115 -29.01 -4.01 -6.55
N PHE A 116 -28.56 -3.33 -5.50
CA PHE A 116 -27.28 -2.64 -5.46
C PHE A 116 -26.22 -3.43 -4.70
N ARG A 117 -24.95 -3.19 -5.02
CA ARG A 117 -23.77 -3.66 -4.30
C ARG A 117 -22.73 -2.56 -4.19
N CYS A 118 -21.81 -2.67 -3.24
CA CYS A 118 -20.62 -1.82 -3.24
C CYS A 118 -19.80 -2.03 -4.52
N LYS A 119 -19.20 -0.96 -5.04
CA LYS A 119 -18.33 -1.01 -6.21
C LYS A 119 -17.08 -1.86 -5.96
N GLU A 120 -16.48 -1.67 -4.80
CA GLU A 120 -15.45 -2.52 -4.20
C GLU A 120 -16.08 -3.40 -3.12
N SER A 121 -15.90 -4.71 -3.25
CA SER A 121 -16.36 -5.67 -2.25
C SER A 121 -15.52 -5.62 -0.97
N GLY A 122 -16.11 -6.03 0.16
CA GLY A 122 -15.37 -6.17 1.41
C GLY A 122 -14.17 -7.10 1.28
N SER A 123 -14.29 -8.18 0.52
CA SER A 123 -13.16 -9.09 0.26
C SER A 123 -12.01 -8.45 -0.51
N GLU A 124 -12.30 -7.59 -1.49
CA GLU A 124 -11.26 -6.86 -2.24
C GLU A 124 -10.59 -5.81 -1.36
N PHE A 125 -11.38 -5.14 -0.52
CA PHE A 125 -10.87 -4.21 0.49
C PHE A 125 -9.92 -4.93 1.47
N SER A 126 -10.35 -6.03 2.10
CA SER A 126 -9.53 -6.78 3.05
C SER A 126 -8.21 -7.25 2.43
N LYS A 127 -8.22 -7.79 1.20
CA LYS A 127 -7.00 -8.19 0.48
C LYS A 127 -6.02 -7.03 0.26
N ARG A 128 -6.53 -5.82 0.04
CA ARG A 128 -5.68 -4.62 -0.09
C ARG A 128 -5.12 -4.18 1.27
N MET A 129 -5.90 -4.32 2.34
CA MET A 129 -5.48 -4.02 3.71
C MET A 129 -4.42 -5.00 4.23
N GLU A 130 -4.43 -6.25 3.75
CA GLU A 130 -3.40 -7.25 4.09
C GLU A 130 -1.98 -6.79 3.73
N ILE A 131 -1.79 -5.98 2.69
CA ILE A 131 -0.47 -5.41 2.33
C ILE A 131 0.04 -4.50 3.46
N PHE A 132 -0.84 -3.66 4.02
CA PHE A 132 -0.49 -2.80 5.14
C PHE A 132 -0.21 -3.62 6.41
N MET A 133 -0.98 -4.68 6.66
CA MET A 133 -0.78 -5.59 7.79
C MET A 133 0.59 -6.26 7.71
N ASP A 134 0.97 -6.70 6.53
CA ASP A 134 2.25 -7.35 6.25
C ASP A 134 3.43 -6.37 6.43
N ILE A 135 3.29 -5.12 5.99
CA ILE A 135 4.24 -4.04 6.29
C ILE A 135 4.34 -3.80 7.81
N ALA A 136 3.22 -3.68 8.50
CA ALA A 136 3.17 -3.41 9.93
C ALA A 136 3.90 -4.51 10.73
N LYS A 137 3.67 -5.78 10.39
CA LYS A 137 4.33 -6.93 11.02
C LYS A 137 5.83 -6.98 10.74
N ARG A 138 6.25 -6.84 9.48
CA ARG A 138 7.67 -6.82 9.11
C ARG A 138 8.43 -5.72 9.82
N GLN A 139 7.84 -4.53 9.89
CA GLN A 139 8.45 -3.34 10.47
C GLN A 139 8.15 -3.16 11.97
N LYS A 140 7.40 -4.08 12.59
CA LYS A 140 7.02 -4.05 14.00
C LYS A 140 6.31 -2.75 14.42
N PHE A 141 5.50 -2.19 13.53
CA PHE A 141 4.64 -1.04 13.79
C PHE A 141 3.37 -1.50 14.50
N ARG A 142 3.40 -1.44 15.84
CA ARG A 142 2.33 -2.00 16.69
C ARG A 142 1.00 -1.26 16.53
N LEU A 143 1.02 0.07 16.53
CA LEU A 143 -0.21 0.86 16.41
C LEU A 143 -0.86 0.62 15.05
N LEU A 144 -0.05 0.56 14.00
CA LEU A 144 -0.52 0.26 12.65
C LEU A 144 -1.11 -1.16 12.57
N GLU A 145 -0.44 -2.15 13.14
CA GLU A 145 -0.91 -3.55 13.17
C GLU A 145 -2.25 -3.67 13.91
N GLU A 146 -2.36 -3.08 15.11
CA GLU A 146 -3.59 -3.09 15.91
C GLU A 146 -4.75 -2.42 15.17
N TYR A 147 -4.52 -1.26 14.55
CA TYR A 147 -5.55 -0.53 13.81
C TYR A 147 -6.07 -1.33 12.62
N ILE A 148 -5.18 -1.94 11.82
CA ILE A 148 -5.59 -2.74 10.66
C ILE A 148 -6.29 -4.02 11.12
N SER A 149 -5.83 -4.64 12.21
CA SER A 149 -6.49 -5.81 12.80
C SER A 149 -7.94 -5.50 13.17
N TRP A 150 -8.18 -4.35 13.81
CA TRP A 150 -9.53 -3.89 14.14
C TRP A 150 -10.41 -3.68 12.91
N ILE A 151 -9.87 -3.10 11.83
CA ILE A 151 -10.61 -2.93 10.56
C ILE A 151 -10.99 -4.26 9.93
N ILE A 152 -10.07 -5.24 9.89
CA ILE A 152 -10.26 -6.50 9.16
C ILE A 152 -11.14 -7.48 9.95
N TYR A 153 -10.88 -7.62 11.25
CA TYR A 153 -11.51 -8.66 12.07
C TYR A 153 -12.65 -8.13 12.96
N GLY A 154 -12.79 -6.80 13.07
CA GLY A 154 -13.71 -6.17 14.01
C GLY A 154 -13.23 -6.28 15.47
N PRO A 155 -14.00 -5.76 16.43
CA PRO A 155 -13.69 -5.95 17.84
C PRO A 155 -13.83 -7.43 18.23
N SER A 156 -12.72 -8.02 18.68
CA SER A 156 -12.71 -9.32 19.36
C SER A 156 -13.36 -9.17 20.74
N TYR A 157 -14.67 -9.36 20.84
CA TYR A 157 -15.37 -9.50 22.12
C TYR A 157 -15.34 -10.95 22.60
#